data_AF-A0A3D0D030-F1
#
_entry.id   AF-A0A3D0D030-F1
#
_cell.length_a   1.000
_cell.length_b   1.000
_cell.length_c   1.000
_cell.angle_alpha   90.00
_cell.angle_beta   90.00
_cell.angle_gamma   90.00
#
_symmetry.space_group_name_H-M   'P 1'
#
loop_
_entity.id
_entity.type
_entity.pdbx_description
1 polymer ?
#
loop_
_entity_poly.entity_id
_entity_poly.type
_entity_poly.pdbx_seq_one_letter_code
_entity_poly.pdbx_strand_id
1 'polypeptide(L)'
;MSRSPTTSFQFDPDRVAYFEAAGWRAYYDHRWVRLLRLLVALCQEQFRIPFPVSLLAASYVTRASIAWVPVEHETQVVQAFYEKFYRLARRHSGLDFDPGQVAALEVRYNDVHRRLAGRPDKTELIQALTELHSTIFGLSPAQARESAEWRVLANNTVDLITGKTSTDVEGDWTRLEEYLQRCYRSIRRELAERGG
;
A
#
# COMPACT_ATOMS: atom_id res chain seq x y z
N MET A 1 11.69 -16.36 33.67
CA MET A 1 10.72 -15.84 32.68
C MET A 1 11.41 -15.79 31.33
N SER A 2 11.26 -16.83 30.50
CA SER A 2 11.80 -16.80 29.14
C SER A 2 10.91 -15.90 28.28
N ARG A 3 11.45 -14.76 27.83
CA ARG A 3 10.89 -14.05 26.68
C ARG A 3 11.04 -14.97 25.47
N SER A 4 9.93 -15.50 24.97
CA SER A 4 9.89 -16.07 23.63
C SER A 4 10.38 -15.01 22.64
N PRO A 5 11.14 -15.37 21.59
CA PRO A 5 11.55 -14.40 20.58
C PRO A 5 10.29 -13.86 19.92
N THR A 6 9.98 -12.58 20.13
CA THR A 6 8.97 -11.87 19.36
C THR A 6 9.36 -12.03 17.90
N THR A 7 8.59 -12.80 17.14
CA THR A 7 8.91 -13.00 15.72
C THR A 7 8.78 -11.64 15.05
N SER A 8 9.92 -11.01 14.76
CA SER A 8 9.99 -9.77 14.00
C SER A 8 9.22 -9.98 12.69
N PHE A 9 8.25 -9.12 12.42
CA PHE A 9 7.54 -9.13 11.15
C PHE A 9 8.57 -8.90 10.03
N GLN A 10 8.61 -9.81 9.07
CA GLN A 10 9.53 -9.79 7.93
C GLN A 10 8.78 -10.06 6.64
N PHE A 11 9.17 -9.33 5.60
CA PHE A 11 8.69 -9.47 4.23
C PHE A 11 9.83 -9.13 3.26
N ASP A 12 9.70 -9.57 2.00
CA ASP A 12 10.63 -9.20 0.93
C ASP A 12 10.17 -7.88 0.27
N PRO A 13 10.91 -6.78 0.45
CA PRO A 13 10.49 -5.46 -0.01
C PRO A 13 10.45 -5.35 -1.52
N ASP A 14 11.32 -6.09 -2.23
CA ASP A 14 11.42 -6.03 -3.68
C ASP A 14 10.30 -6.84 -4.32
N ARG A 15 9.96 -7.99 -3.74
CA ARG A 15 8.78 -8.77 -4.16
C ARG A 15 7.49 -8.00 -3.94
N VAL A 16 7.32 -7.35 -2.78
CA VAL A 16 6.14 -6.51 -2.50
C VAL A 16 6.05 -5.35 -3.50
N ALA A 17 7.17 -4.65 -3.75
CA ALA A 17 7.22 -3.58 -4.74
C ALA A 17 6.82 -4.06 -6.14
N TYR A 18 7.36 -5.19 -6.59
CA TYR A 18 7.04 -5.80 -7.87
C TYR A 18 5.54 -6.13 -7.99
N PHE A 19 4.97 -6.83 -7.00
CA PHE A 19 3.58 -7.25 -7.06
C PHE A 19 2.62 -6.06 -7.05
N GLU A 20 2.94 -5.00 -6.31
CA GLU A 20 2.15 -3.78 -6.32
C GLU A 20 2.29 -3.00 -7.64
N ALA A 21 3.51 -2.75 -8.12
CA ALA A 21 3.74 -2.04 -9.39
C ALA A 21 3.08 -2.77 -10.58
N ALA A 22 3.31 -4.08 -10.69
CA ALA A 22 2.68 -4.91 -11.71
C ALA A 22 1.16 -4.97 -11.55
N GLY A 23 0.66 -4.89 -10.30
CA GLY A 23 -0.75 -4.82 -9.97
C GLY A 23 -1.38 -3.54 -10.49
N TRP A 24 -0.78 -2.39 -10.21
CA TRP A 24 -1.23 -1.09 -10.72
C TRP A 24 -1.24 -1.09 -12.25
N ARG A 25 -0.17 -1.57 -12.89
CA ARG A 25 -0.12 -1.69 -14.35
C ARG A 25 -1.21 -2.61 -14.89
N ALA A 26 -1.41 -3.79 -14.30
CA ALA A 26 -2.47 -4.71 -14.72
C ALA A 26 -3.87 -4.12 -14.53
N TYR A 27 -4.08 -3.30 -13.50
CA TYR A 27 -5.33 -2.57 -13.28
C TYR A 27 -5.60 -1.57 -14.41
N TYR A 28 -4.64 -0.70 -14.73
CA TYR A 28 -4.83 0.29 -15.81
C TYR A 28 -4.86 -0.34 -17.22
N ASP A 29 -4.20 -1.47 -17.43
CA ASP A 29 -4.29 -2.25 -18.67
C ASP A 29 -5.59 -3.12 -18.74
N HIS A 30 -6.46 -3.05 -17.74
CA HIS A 30 -7.67 -3.89 -17.60
C HIS A 30 -7.40 -5.41 -17.69
N ARG A 31 -6.22 -5.87 -17.25
CA ARG A 31 -5.80 -7.28 -17.25
C ARG A 31 -6.24 -8.00 -15.98
N TRP A 32 -7.55 -8.18 -15.82
CA TRP A 32 -8.20 -8.65 -14.57
C TRP A 32 -7.67 -9.98 -14.02
N VAL A 33 -7.45 -11.00 -14.87
CA VAL A 33 -6.93 -12.30 -14.41
C VAL A 33 -5.50 -12.17 -13.88
N ARG A 34 -4.67 -11.34 -14.53
CA ARG A 34 -3.31 -11.04 -14.09
C ARG A 34 -3.35 -10.24 -12.79
N LEU A 35 -4.20 -9.21 -12.72
CA LEU A 35 -4.40 -8.41 -11.52
C LEU A 35 -4.77 -9.27 -10.31
N LEU A 36 -5.74 -10.18 -10.44
CA LEU A 36 -6.14 -11.07 -9.35
C LEU A 36 -4.97 -11.92 -8.83
N ARG A 37 -4.19 -12.51 -9.73
CA ARG A 37 -3.00 -13.30 -9.35
C ARG A 37 -1.97 -12.45 -8.61
N LEU A 38 -1.73 -11.23 -9.07
CA LEU A 38 -0.79 -10.29 -8.45
C LEU A 38 -1.27 -9.82 -7.07
N LEU A 39 -2.55 -9.51 -6.90
CA LEU A 39 -3.13 -9.13 -5.61
C LEU A 39 -3.06 -10.27 -4.58
N VAL A 40 -3.30 -11.52 -5.02
CA VAL A 40 -3.15 -12.70 -4.16
C VAL A 40 -1.70 -12.86 -3.71
N ALA A 41 -0.74 -12.74 -4.63
CA ALA A 41 0.69 -12.82 -4.32
C ALA A 41 1.12 -11.66 -3.40
N LEU A 42 0.64 -10.44 -3.63
CA LEU A 42 0.90 -9.29 -2.77
C LEU A 42 0.42 -9.52 -1.34
N CYS A 43 -0.79 -10.06 -1.16
CA CYS A 43 -1.33 -10.39 0.16
C CYS A 43 -0.47 -11.45 0.90
N GLN A 44 0.05 -12.43 0.17
CA GLN A 44 0.92 -13.48 0.69
C GLN A 44 2.29 -12.94 1.09
N GLU A 45 2.91 -12.11 0.26
CA GLU A 45 4.24 -11.56 0.54
C GLU A 45 4.20 -10.50 1.62
N GLN A 46 3.27 -9.54 1.53
CA GLN A 46 3.24 -8.39 2.43
C GLN A 46 2.72 -8.77 3.82
N PHE A 47 1.66 -9.58 3.90
CA PHE A 47 0.98 -9.86 5.17
C PHE A 47 0.94 -11.34 5.53
N ARG A 48 1.64 -12.22 4.78
CA ARG A 48 1.69 -13.67 5.04
C ARG A 48 0.31 -14.32 5.07
N ILE A 49 -0.68 -13.72 4.38
CA ILE A 49 -2.05 -14.23 4.33
C ILE A 49 -2.03 -15.50 3.48
N PRO A 50 -2.35 -16.69 4.03
CA PRO A 50 -2.28 -17.94 3.29
C PRO A 50 -3.35 -18.02 2.21
N PHE A 51 -3.09 -18.79 1.16
CA PHE A 51 -4.17 -19.28 0.30
C PHE A 51 -5.08 -20.22 1.12
N PRO A 52 -6.42 -20.14 1.02
CA PRO A 52 -7.24 -19.34 0.10
C PRO A 52 -7.66 -17.96 0.63
N VAL A 53 -7.28 -17.58 1.86
CA VAL A 53 -7.68 -16.31 2.51
C VAL A 53 -7.23 -15.09 1.70
N SER A 54 -6.12 -15.18 0.96
CA SER A 54 -5.65 -14.13 0.05
C SER A 54 -6.68 -13.75 -1.02
N LEU A 55 -7.50 -14.70 -1.50
CA LEU A 55 -8.59 -14.40 -2.46
C LEU A 55 -9.67 -13.54 -1.81
N LEU A 56 -10.03 -13.86 -0.57
CA LEU A 56 -10.98 -13.08 0.21
C LEU A 56 -10.44 -11.66 0.48
N ALA A 57 -9.18 -11.56 0.90
CA ALA A 57 -8.50 -10.29 1.12
C ALA A 57 -8.47 -9.42 -0.15
N ALA A 58 -8.05 -10.00 -1.28
CA ALA A 58 -8.07 -9.33 -2.58
C ALA A 58 -9.49 -8.85 -2.95
N SER A 59 -10.53 -9.66 -2.69
CA SER A 59 -11.91 -9.27 -2.96
C SER A 59 -12.38 -8.05 -2.17
N TYR A 60 -11.88 -7.85 -0.94
CA TYR A 60 -12.19 -6.67 -0.15
C TYR A 60 -11.52 -5.42 -0.73
N VAL A 61 -10.24 -5.50 -1.07
CA VAL A 61 -9.51 -4.40 -1.72
C VAL A 61 -10.17 -4.01 -3.04
N THR A 62 -10.52 -4.98 -3.88
CA THR A 62 -11.23 -4.72 -5.15
C THR A 62 -12.57 -4.03 -4.92
N ARG A 63 -13.35 -4.46 -3.92
CA ARG A 63 -14.64 -3.81 -3.60
C ARG A 63 -14.47 -2.40 -3.03
N ALA A 64 -13.43 -2.16 -2.22
CA ALA A 64 -13.07 -0.82 -1.77
C ALA A 64 -12.75 0.09 -2.97
N SER A 65 -11.92 -0.38 -3.91
CA SER A 65 -11.58 0.37 -5.13
C SER A 65 -12.82 0.68 -5.97
N ILE A 66 -13.71 -0.29 -6.19
CA ILE A 66 -14.95 -0.08 -6.95
C ILE A 66 -15.84 0.97 -6.25
N ALA A 67 -16.00 0.87 -4.93
CA ALA A 67 -16.77 1.84 -4.15
C ALA A 67 -16.15 3.24 -4.15
N TRP A 68 -14.83 3.35 -4.34
CA TRP A 68 -14.11 4.63 -4.42
C TRP A 68 -14.17 5.30 -5.80
N VAL A 69 -14.39 4.56 -6.89
CA VAL A 69 -14.38 5.08 -8.27
C VAL A 69 -15.32 6.28 -8.46
N PRO A 70 -16.60 6.25 -8.02
CA PRO A 70 -17.49 7.39 -8.16
C PRO A 70 -16.97 8.64 -7.46
N VAL A 71 -17.22 9.82 -8.05
CA VAL A 71 -16.87 11.11 -7.43
C VAL A 71 -17.67 11.28 -6.13
N GLU A 72 -18.97 11.04 -6.21
CA GLU A 72 -19.86 10.94 -5.06
C GLU A 72 -19.94 9.48 -4.62
N HIS A 73 -19.36 9.17 -3.47
CA HIS A 73 -19.39 7.83 -2.89
C HIS A 73 -19.56 7.91 -1.37
N GLU A 74 -20.06 6.82 -0.79
CA GLU A 74 -20.14 6.69 0.65
C GLU A 74 -18.79 6.24 1.22
N THR A 75 -18.05 7.18 1.80
CA THR A 75 -16.73 6.93 2.40
C THR A 75 -16.75 5.79 3.43
N GLN A 76 -17.86 5.64 4.16
CA GLN A 76 -18.05 4.57 5.14
C GLN A 76 -18.03 3.17 4.51
N VAL A 77 -18.57 3.02 3.29
CA VAL A 77 -18.56 1.74 2.56
C VAL A 77 -17.15 1.37 2.14
N VAL A 78 -16.38 2.35 1.64
CA VAL A 78 -14.97 2.17 1.26
C VAL A 78 -14.14 1.75 2.48
N GLN A 79 -14.31 2.49 3.59
CA GLN A 79 -13.62 2.20 4.85
C GLN A 79 -13.98 0.80 5.39
N ALA A 80 -15.25 0.39 5.34
CA ALA A 80 -15.67 -0.92 5.82
C ALA A 80 -15.02 -2.09 5.04
N PHE A 81 -14.76 -1.91 3.74
CA PHE A 81 -14.03 -2.90 2.95
C PHE A 81 -12.53 -2.92 3.30
N TYR A 82 -11.89 -1.75 3.44
CA TYR A 82 -10.51 -1.70 3.91
C TYR A 82 -10.35 -2.30 5.30
N GLU A 83 -11.27 -2.04 6.22
CA GLU A 83 -11.20 -2.59 7.58
C GLU A 83 -11.26 -4.13 7.55
N LYS A 84 -12.14 -4.71 6.72
CA LYS A 84 -12.19 -6.17 6.53
C LYS A 84 -10.89 -6.74 5.98
N PHE A 85 -10.24 -6.04 5.05
CA PHE A 85 -8.91 -6.41 4.56
C PHE A 85 -7.86 -6.34 5.68
N TYR A 86 -7.79 -5.23 6.40
CA TYR A 86 -6.80 -5.01 7.45
C TYR A 86 -6.99 -5.94 8.67
N ARG A 87 -8.22 -6.39 8.95
CA ARG A 87 -8.48 -7.46 9.94
C ARG A 87 -7.79 -8.78 9.55
N LEU A 88 -7.80 -9.13 8.25
CA LEU A 88 -7.09 -10.31 7.75
C LEU A 88 -5.57 -10.09 7.76
N ALA A 89 -5.11 -8.91 7.32
CA ALA A 89 -3.70 -8.55 7.32
C ALA A 89 -3.10 -8.63 8.73
N ARG A 90 -3.74 -8.02 9.74
CA ARG A 90 -3.32 -8.09 11.14
C ARG A 90 -3.25 -9.52 11.65
N ARG A 91 -4.31 -10.29 11.42
CA ARG A 91 -4.44 -11.69 11.89
C ARG A 91 -3.29 -12.58 11.41
N HIS A 92 -2.82 -12.40 10.18
CA HIS A 92 -1.85 -13.29 9.55
C HIS A 92 -0.41 -12.77 9.57
N SER A 93 -0.19 -11.45 9.63
CA SER A 93 1.14 -10.86 9.65
C SER A 93 1.80 -10.88 11.03
N GLY A 94 1.02 -10.88 12.10
CA GLY A 94 1.53 -10.67 13.46
C GLY A 94 1.85 -9.20 13.79
N LEU A 95 1.53 -8.26 12.87
CA LEU A 95 1.57 -6.83 13.14
C LEU A 95 0.50 -6.43 14.16
N ASP A 96 0.77 -5.38 14.94
CA ASP A 96 -0.16 -4.87 15.95
C ASP A 96 -0.60 -3.44 15.61
N PHE A 97 -1.67 -3.35 14.83
CA PHE A 97 -2.34 -2.09 14.49
C PHE A 97 -3.86 -2.24 14.65
N ASP A 98 -4.58 -1.12 14.76
CA ASP A 98 -6.04 -1.11 14.72
C ASP A 98 -6.55 -1.12 13.27
N PRO A 99 -7.30 -2.15 12.82
CA PRO A 99 -7.77 -2.22 11.43
C PRO A 99 -8.68 -1.07 11.01
N GLY A 100 -9.48 -0.52 11.94
CA GLY A 100 -10.40 0.58 11.67
C GLY A 100 -9.65 1.90 11.48
N GLN A 101 -8.62 2.14 12.31
CA GLN A 101 -7.72 3.28 12.19
C GLN A 101 -6.94 3.24 10.86
N VAL A 102 -6.33 2.10 10.53
CA VAL A 102 -5.60 1.97 9.26
C VAL A 102 -6.54 2.14 8.06
N ALA A 103 -7.75 1.57 8.11
CA ALA A 103 -8.74 1.77 7.05
C ALA A 103 -9.14 3.25 6.87
N ALA A 104 -9.28 4.01 7.96
CA ALA A 104 -9.55 5.44 7.89
C ALA A 104 -8.37 6.22 7.29
N LEU A 105 -7.14 5.85 7.64
CA LEU A 105 -5.93 6.46 7.07
C LEU A 105 -5.75 6.15 5.59
N GLU A 106 -6.07 4.93 5.15
CA GLU A 106 -6.04 4.53 3.73
C GLU A 106 -7.04 5.36 2.90
N VAL A 107 -8.25 5.56 3.44
CA VAL A 107 -9.27 6.43 2.83
C VAL A 107 -8.81 7.88 2.76
N ARG A 108 -8.21 8.42 3.84
CA ARG A 108 -7.63 9.78 3.84
C ARG A 108 -6.52 9.90 2.81
N TYR A 109 -5.64 8.91 2.70
CA TYR A 109 -4.62 8.85 1.67
C TYR A 109 -5.23 8.95 0.27
N ASN A 110 -6.25 8.15 -0.02
CA ASN A 110 -6.92 8.16 -1.32
C ASN A 110 -7.54 9.53 -1.64
N ASP A 111 -8.19 10.18 -0.66
CA ASP A 111 -8.77 11.52 -0.81
C ASP A 111 -7.68 12.57 -1.13
N VAL A 112 -6.65 12.62 -0.29
CA VAL A 112 -5.54 13.58 -0.43
C VAL A 112 -4.82 13.37 -1.75
N HIS A 113 -4.58 12.11 -2.16
CA HIS A 113 -3.96 11.81 -3.46
C HIS A 113 -4.81 12.34 -4.62
N ARG A 114 -6.13 12.09 -4.60
CA ARG A 114 -7.06 12.60 -5.63
C ARG A 114 -7.06 14.14 -5.67
N ARG A 115 -7.14 14.83 -4.53
CA ARG A 115 -7.17 16.31 -4.47
C ARG A 115 -5.87 16.96 -4.94
N LEU A 116 -4.74 16.31 -4.66
CA LEU A 116 -3.41 16.83 -4.96
C LEU A 116 -2.83 16.31 -6.28
N ALA A 117 -3.56 15.49 -7.04
CA ALA A 117 -3.15 15.06 -8.38
C ALA A 117 -2.78 16.28 -9.25
N GLY A 118 -1.60 16.23 -9.88
CA GLY A 118 -1.06 17.34 -10.70
C GLY A 118 -0.59 18.58 -9.95
N ARG A 119 -0.75 18.67 -8.61
CA ARG A 119 -0.26 19.82 -7.82
C ARG A 119 1.22 19.66 -7.44
N PRO A 120 2.00 20.76 -7.39
CA PRO A 120 3.42 20.68 -7.02
C PRO A 120 3.64 20.41 -5.53
N ASP A 121 2.80 20.99 -4.66
CA ASP A 121 2.89 20.77 -3.22
C ASP A 121 2.23 19.42 -2.85
N LYS A 122 3.03 18.54 -2.26
CA LYS A 122 2.64 17.20 -1.81
C LYS A 122 2.80 17.02 -0.30
N THR A 123 2.99 18.10 0.46
CA THR A 123 3.25 18.05 1.90
C THR A 123 2.18 17.27 2.65
N GLU A 124 0.90 17.56 2.37
CA GLU A 124 -0.24 16.86 2.99
C GLU A 124 -0.29 15.37 2.60
N LEU A 125 0.08 15.02 1.36
CA LEU A 125 0.13 13.61 0.92
C LEU A 125 1.25 12.85 1.62
N ILE A 126 2.43 13.46 1.76
CA ILE A 126 3.54 12.88 2.53
C ILE A 126 3.12 12.65 3.98
N GLN A 127 2.41 13.61 4.61
CA GLN A 127 1.90 13.46 5.97
C GLN A 127 0.90 12.30 6.09
N ALA A 128 -0.10 12.23 5.19
CA ALA A 128 -1.09 11.15 5.19
C ALA A 128 -0.43 9.76 5.05
N LEU A 129 0.54 9.62 4.15
CA LEU A 129 1.30 8.37 3.98
C LEU A 129 2.23 8.07 5.15
N THR A 130 2.81 9.09 5.78
CA THR A 130 3.64 8.92 7.00
C THR A 130 2.81 8.36 8.14
N GLU A 131 1.61 8.91 8.37
CA GLU A 131 0.67 8.42 9.37
C GLU A 131 0.21 6.98 9.07
N LEU A 132 -0.10 6.69 7.80
CA LEU A 132 -0.48 5.35 7.36
C LEU A 132 0.63 4.31 7.59
N HIS A 133 1.84 4.56 7.07
CA HIS A 133 2.96 3.64 7.20
C HIS A 133 3.41 3.47 8.65
N SER A 134 3.44 4.55 9.44
CA SER A 134 3.76 4.46 10.87
C SER A 134 2.75 3.61 11.63
N THR A 135 1.45 3.74 11.33
CA THR A 135 0.39 2.95 11.97
C THR A 135 0.46 1.48 11.56
N ILE A 136 0.63 1.15 10.28
CA ILE A 136 0.67 -0.24 9.81
C ILE A 136 1.88 -1.00 10.39
N PHE A 137 3.06 -0.38 10.34
CA PHE A 137 4.32 -1.06 10.68
C PHE A 137 4.79 -0.76 12.12
N GLY A 138 4.00 -0.03 12.91
CA GLY A 138 4.35 0.36 14.27
C GLY A 138 5.59 1.26 14.37
N LEU A 139 5.90 2.01 13.31
CA LEU A 139 7.07 2.89 13.22
C LEU A 139 6.77 4.26 13.85
N SER A 140 7.81 5.05 14.18
CA SER A 140 7.58 6.47 14.49
C SER A 140 7.33 7.27 13.20
N PRO A 141 6.71 8.45 13.26
CA PRO A 141 6.55 9.30 12.08
C PRO A 141 7.89 9.65 11.40
N ALA A 142 8.96 9.83 12.17
CA ALA A 142 10.29 10.08 11.61
C ALA A 142 10.82 8.88 10.80
N GLN A 143 10.63 7.66 11.32
CA GLN A 143 11.04 6.43 10.64
C GLN A 143 10.20 6.14 9.39
N ALA A 144 8.90 6.46 9.43
CA ALA A 144 7.98 6.24 8.32
C ALA A 144 8.06 7.30 7.21
N ARG A 145 8.76 8.42 7.45
CA ARG A 145 8.77 9.55 6.51
C ARG A 145 9.43 9.21 5.17
N GLU A 146 10.57 8.51 5.20
CA GLU A 146 11.29 8.17 3.97
C GLU A 146 10.42 7.29 3.06
N SER A 147 9.71 6.31 3.61
CA SER A 147 8.82 5.46 2.81
C SER A 147 7.65 6.23 2.22
N ALA A 148 7.10 7.20 2.97
CA ALA A 148 6.06 8.09 2.46
C ALA A 148 6.54 8.94 1.27
N GLU A 149 7.75 9.51 1.34
CA GLU A 149 8.33 10.31 0.26
C GLU A 149 8.54 9.49 -1.02
N TRP A 150 9.06 8.26 -0.90
CA TRP A 150 9.18 7.34 -2.04
C TRP A 150 7.82 6.93 -2.63
N ARG A 151 6.83 6.67 -1.77
CA ARG A 151 5.46 6.34 -2.19
C ARG A 151 4.79 7.50 -2.94
N VAL A 152 5.02 8.74 -2.53
CA VAL A 152 4.54 9.93 -3.24
C VAL A 152 5.15 10.04 -4.64
N LEU A 153 6.44 9.74 -4.79
CA LEU A 153 7.07 9.71 -6.11
C LEU A 153 6.43 8.64 -7.01
N ALA A 154 6.17 7.44 -6.49
CA ALA A 154 5.44 6.40 -7.22
C ALA A 154 4.01 6.85 -7.61
N ASN A 155 3.30 7.54 -6.72
CA ASN A 155 1.97 8.09 -7.01
C ASN A 155 2.03 9.16 -8.11
N ASN A 156 2.98 10.08 -8.06
CA ASN A 156 3.15 11.08 -9.11
C ASN A 156 3.46 10.44 -10.45
N THR A 157 4.29 9.39 -10.48
CA THR A 157 4.63 8.69 -11.72
C THR A 157 3.41 7.98 -12.33
N VAL A 158 2.55 7.33 -11.54
CA VAL A 158 1.31 6.75 -12.09
C VAL A 158 0.31 7.80 -12.54
N ASP A 159 0.27 8.97 -11.89
CA ASP A 159 -0.56 10.09 -12.33
C ASP A 159 -0.13 10.61 -13.72
N LEU A 160 1.19 10.62 -14.04
CA LEU A 160 1.68 10.99 -15.38
C LEU A 160 1.22 10.00 -16.45
N ILE A 161 1.29 8.70 -16.15
CA ILE A 161 0.88 7.62 -17.06
C ILE A 161 -0.63 7.71 -17.32
N THR A 162 -1.42 7.80 -16.27
CA THR A 162 -2.89 7.76 -16.33
C THR A 162 -3.49 9.08 -16.83
N GLY A 163 -2.84 10.20 -16.55
CA GLY A 163 -3.14 11.52 -17.09
C GLY A 163 -2.71 11.72 -18.54
N LYS A 164 -2.05 10.72 -19.16
CA LYS A 164 -1.54 10.78 -20.54
C LYS A 164 -0.54 11.92 -20.80
N THR A 165 0.22 12.31 -19.77
CA THR A 165 1.25 13.34 -19.85
C THR A 165 2.67 12.76 -19.84
N SER A 166 2.82 11.46 -19.58
CA SER A 166 4.09 10.74 -19.73
C SER A 166 4.58 10.74 -21.18
N THR A 167 5.87 11.01 -21.37
CA THR A 167 6.57 10.91 -22.66
C THR A 167 7.26 9.56 -22.87
N ASP A 168 7.39 8.75 -21.82
CA ASP A 168 7.99 7.41 -21.82
C ASP A 168 7.27 6.53 -20.80
N VAL A 169 6.15 5.94 -21.25
CA VAL A 169 5.26 5.16 -20.37
C VAL A 169 5.95 3.92 -19.80
N GLU A 170 6.79 3.23 -20.58
CA GLU A 170 7.50 2.04 -20.10
C GLU A 170 8.61 2.41 -19.11
N GLY A 171 9.35 3.48 -19.39
CA GLY A 171 10.33 4.03 -18.46
C GLY A 171 9.71 4.50 -17.14
N ASP A 172 8.53 5.13 -17.20
CA ASP A 172 7.80 5.56 -16.01
C ASP A 172 7.26 4.37 -15.19
N TRP A 173 6.79 3.29 -15.82
CA TRP A 173 6.45 2.05 -15.09
C TRP A 173 7.66 1.46 -14.36
N THR A 174 8.83 1.47 -15.01
CA THR A 174 10.07 0.97 -14.40
C THR A 174 10.47 1.83 -13.21
N ARG A 175 10.45 3.17 -13.37
CA ARG A 175 10.78 4.13 -12.32
C ARG A 175 9.82 4.05 -11.13
N LEU A 176 8.53 3.83 -11.40
CA LEU A 176 7.53 3.62 -10.35
C LEU A 176 7.86 2.41 -9.49
N GLU A 177 8.25 1.29 -10.10
CA GLU A 177 8.66 0.10 -9.36
C GLU A 177 9.90 0.37 -8.51
N GLU A 178 10.90 1.06 -9.05
CA GLU A 178 12.11 1.46 -8.29
C GLU A 178 11.76 2.33 -7.07
N TYR A 179 10.80 3.25 -7.19
CA TYR A 179 10.32 4.04 -6.06
C TYR A 179 9.63 3.18 -5.01
N LEU A 180 8.79 2.22 -5.42
CA LEU A 180 8.18 1.28 -4.48
C LEU A 180 9.22 0.38 -3.80
N GLN A 181 10.27 -0.05 -4.51
CA GLN A 181 11.38 -0.80 -3.91
C GLN A 181 12.07 0.03 -2.82
N ARG A 182 12.36 1.31 -3.08
CA ARG A 182 12.95 2.21 -2.05
C ARG A 182 12.02 2.43 -0.87
N CYS A 183 10.72 2.61 -1.12
CA CYS A 183 9.68 2.72 -0.10
C CYS A 183 9.68 1.51 0.84
N TYR A 184 9.63 0.30 0.30
CA TYR A 184 9.56 -0.91 1.11
C TYR A 184 10.89 -1.29 1.75
N ARG A 185 12.03 -1.00 1.09
CA ARG A 185 13.36 -1.21 1.67
C ARG A 185 13.60 -0.32 2.89
N SER A 186 13.13 0.93 2.88
CA SER A 186 13.26 1.80 4.06
C SER A 186 12.41 1.28 5.23
N ILE A 187 11.17 0.85 5.00
CA ILE A 187 10.34 0.19 6.03
C ILE A 187 11.05 -1.04 6.61
N ARG A 188 11.56 -1.92 5.75
CA ARG A 188 12.27 -3.13 6.20
C ARG A 188 13.50 -2.79 7.05
N ARG A 189 14.26 -1.75 6.67
CA ARG A 189 15.44 -1.29 7.42
C ARG A 189 15.04 -0.87 8.84
N GLU A 190 14.01 -0.02 8.98
CA GLU A 190 13.53 0.44 10.29
C GLU A 190 12.98 -0.70 11.16
N LEU A 191 12.35 -1.72 10.55
CA LEU A 191 11.87 -2.90 11.27
C LEU A 191 13.02 -3.80 11.74
N ALA A 192 14.10 -3.91 10.98
CA ALA A 192 15.28 -4.69 11.36
C ALA A 192 16.02 -4.05 12.54
N GLU A 193 16.15 -2.73 12.55
CA GLU A 193 16.81 -1.96 13.61
C GLU A 193 16.06 -2.03 14.96
N ARG A 194 14.75 -2.31 14.94
CA ARG A 194 13.93 -2.51 16.16
C ARG A 194 14.03 -3.93 16.73
N GLY A 195 14.40 -4.91 15.90
CA GLY A 195 14.43 -6.33 16.25
C GLY A 195 15.80 -6.84 16.71
N GLY A 196 16.86 -6.03 16.51
CA GLY A 196 18.21 -6.27 17.05
C GLY A 196 18.39 -5.64 18.42
#